data_AF-A0A7J6SE53-F1
#
_entry.id   AF-A0A7J6SE53-F1
#
_cell.length_a   1.000
_cell.length_b   1.000
_cell.length_c   1.000
_cell.angle_alpha   90.00
_cell.angle_beta   90.00
_cell.angle_gamma   90.00
#
_symmetry.space_group_name_H-M   'P 1'
#
loop_
_entity.id
_entity.type
_entity.pdbx_description
1 polymer ?
#
loop_
_entity_poly.entity_id
_entity_poly.type
_entity_poly.pdbx_seq_one_letter_code
_entity_poly.pdbx_strand_id
1 'polypeptide(L)'
;GLPRLLSDKTSPLVASPHLIRERILPPLADVALSFSALWSSALPCLLMALKYDGVCDPQYFQARIWPRIRPLFSAKEISVECVTILIRNLDLFINNTTAKDASDVLVPFVLRCIELKEDTIIQEV
;
A
#
# COMPACT_ATOMS: atom_id res chain seq x y z
N GLY A 1 7.12 16.65 7.86
CA GLY A 1 6.67 15.25 7.96
C GLY A 1 7.10 14.48 6.72
N LEU A 2 7.24 13.16 6.83
CA LEU A 2 7.72 12.27 5.77
C LEU A 2 7.05 12.50 4.38
N PRO A 3 5.73 12.75 4.28
CA PRO A 3 5.10 13.03 2.98
C PRO A 3 5.70 14.24 2.26
N ARG A 4 6.01 15.33 2.98
CA ARG A 4 6.64 16.52 2.39
C ARG A 4 8.05 16.25 1.91
N LEU A 5 8.80 15.42 2.65
CA LEU A 5 10.18 15.05 2.31
C LEU A 5 10.27 14.09 1.13
N LEU A 6 9.25 13.25 0.94
CA LEU A 6 9.09 12.43 -0.26
C LEU A 6 8.69 13.33 -1.43
N SER A 7 7.69 14.20 -1.26
CA SER A 7 7.15 15.05 -2.33
C SER A 7 8.17 16.04 -2.93
N ASP A 8 9.19 16.41 -2.17
CA ASP A 8 10.25 17.32 -2.62
C ASP A 8 11.32 16.57 -3.44
N LYS A 9 11.34 16.83 -4.76
CA LYS A 9 12.31 16.23 -5.70
C LYS A 9 13.77 16.63 -5.43
N THR A 10 14.00 17.70 -4.67
CA THR A 10 15.34 18.15 -4.27
C THR A 10 15.83 17.50 -2.98
N SER A 11 14.96 16.73 -2.31
CA SER A 11 15.28 16.04 -1.08
C SER A 11 16.34 14.96 -1.32
N PRO A 12 17.40 14.88 -0.48
CA PRO A 12 18.42 13.85 -0.60
C PRO A 12 17.86 12.42 -0.42
N LEU A 13 16.68 12.29 0.17
CA LEU A 13 15.96 11.01 0.27
C LEU A 13 15.46 10.53 -1.09
N VAL A 14 14.95 11.43 -1.94
CA VAL A 14 14.48 11.09 -3.29
C VAL A 14 15.66 10.82 -4.23
N ALA A 15 16.81 11.47 -3.99
CA ALA A 15 18.05 11.24 -4.72
C ALA A 15 18.68 9.86 -4.44
N SER A 16 18.23 9.12 -3.42
CA SER A 16 18.79 7.81 -3.03
C SER A 16 17.69 6.77 -2.83
N PRO A 17 17.21 6.12 -3.92
CA PRO A 17 16.14 5.11 -3.87
C PRO A 17 16.42 3.97 -2.89
N HIS A 18 17.69 3.58 -2.71
CA HIS A 18 18.12 2.55 -1.76
C HIS A 18 17.81 2.91 -0.30
N LEU A 19 17.89 4.18 0.10
CA LEU A 19 17.56 4.59 1.46
C LEU A 19 16.06 4.43 1.73
N ILE A 20 15.22 4.83 0.77
CA ILE A 20 13.77 4.64 0.87
C ILE A 20 13.45 3.14 0.95
N ARG A 21 14.06 2.35 0.06
CA ARG A 21 13.85 0.91 -0.05
C ARG A 21 14.28 0.13 1.19
N GLU A 22 15.43 0.44 1.78
CA GLU A 22 15.98 -0.38 2.86
C GLU A 22 15.68 0.15 4.26
N ARG A 23 15.50 1.46 4.41
CA ARG A 23 15.37 2.10 5.74
C ARG A 23 13.99 2.66 6.02
N ILE A 24 13.20 2.99 5.00
CA ILE A 24 11.90 3.67 5.18
C ILE A 24 10.73 2.72 4.94
N LEU A 25 10.74 1.98 3.83
CA LEU A 25 9.64 1.08 3.47
C LEU A 25 9.40 -0.05 4.49
N PRO A 26 10.43 -0.78 4.98
CA PRO A 26 10.20 -1.88 5.91
C PRO A 26 9.55 -1.43 7.23
N PRO A 27 10.07 -0.39 7.92
CA PRO A 27 9.42 0.10 9.14
C PRO A 27 8.02 0.67 8.90
N LEU A 28 7.78 1.37 7.78
CA LEU A 28 6.45 1.87 7.45
C LEU A 28 5.46 0.72 7.25
N ALA A 29 5.87 -0.34 6.54
CA ALA A 29 5.03 -1.51 6.32
C ALA A 29 4.79 -2.28 7.63
N ASP A 30 5.78 -2.38 8.53
CA ASP A 30 5.64 -3.04 9.83
C ASP A 30 4.71 -2.24 10.78
N VAL A 31 4.86 -0.92 10.85
CA VAL A 31 3.99 -0.03 11.65
C VAL A 31 2.57 -0.03 11.11
N ALA A 32 2.40 -0.03 9.78
CA ALA A 32 1.10 -0.09 9.12
C ALA A 32 0.34 -1.41 9.35
N LEU A 33 0.92 -2.42 10.00
CA LEU A 33 0.19 -3.64 10.38
C LEU A 33 0.01 -3.77 11.87
N SER A 34 0.95 -3.21 12.63
CA SER A 34 0.98 -3.36 14.08
C SER A 34 -0.05 -2.47 14.78
N PHE A 35 -0.47 -1.38 14.13
CA PHE A 35 -1.39 -0.40 14.74
C PHE A 35 -2.48 0.05 13.76
N SER A 36 -3.69 -0.51 13.91
CA SER A 36 -4.86 -0.18 13.09
C SER A 36 -5.24 1.30 13.12
N ALA A 37 -5.01 1.97 14.25
CA ALA A 37 -5.23 3.40 14.40
C ALA A 37 -4.35 4.28 13.48
N LEU A 38 -3.24 3.76 12.96
CA LEU A 38 -2.30 4.52 12.12
C LEU A 38 -2.44 4.23 10.63
N TRP A 39 -3.32 3.29 10.24
CA TRP A 39 -3.42 2.85 8.84
C TRP A 39 -3.74 3.98 7.87
N SER A 40 -4.69 4.84 8.19
CA SER A 40 -5.09 5.97 7.33
C SER A 40 -3.95 6.97 7.10
N SER A 41 -3.03 7.11 8.06
CA SER A 41 -1.87 8.00 7.94
C SER A 41 -0.66 7.31 7.31
N ALA A 42 -0.48 6.00 7.58
CA ALA A 42 0.68 5.24 7.13
C ALA A 42 0.55 4.75 5.69
N LEU A 43 -0.66 4.32 5.27
CA LEU A 43 -0.91 3.80 3.92
C LEU A 43 -0.58 4.81 2.81
N PRO A 44 -1.01 6.08 2.88
CA PRO A 44 -0.62 7.06 1.86
C PRO A 44 0.89 7.25 1.77
N CYS A 45 1.59 7.26 2.91
CA CYS A 45 3.05 7.38 2.94
C CYS A 45 3.74 6.17 2.28
N LEU A 46 3.26 4.97 2.60
CA LEU A 46 3.77 3.72 2.04
C LEU A 46 3.54 3.68 0.53
N LEU A 47 2.33 3.97 0.07
CA LEU A 47 1.96 3.97 -1.35
C LEU A 47 2.74 5.02 -2.13
N MET A 48 2.92 6.22 -1.57
CA MET A 48 3.73 7.26 -2.18
C MET A 48 5.19 6.80 -2.32
N ALA A 49 5.77 6.20 -1.28
CA ALA A 49 7.13 5.68 -1.31
C ALA A 49 7.31 4.57 -2.35
N LEU A 50 6.33 3.67 -2.50
CA LEU A 50 6.36 2.58 -3.49
C LEU A 50 6.27 3.06 -4.94
N LYS A 51 5.68 4.23 -5.19
CA LYS A 51 5.57 4.83 -6.53
C LYS A 51 6.84 5.56 -6.98
N TYR A 52 7.87 5.70 -6.13
CA TYR A 52 9.13 6.30 -6.56
C TYR A 52 9.90 5.37 -7.48
N ASP A 53 10.41 5.97 -8.56
CA ASP A 53 11.22 5.25 -9.53
C ASP A 53 12.49 4.67 -8.89
N GLY A 54 12.81 3.42 -9.22
CA GLY A 54 13.93 2.67 -8.64
C GLY A 54 13.75 2.21 -7.18
N VAL A 55 12.64 2.52 -6.51
CA VAL A 55 12.40 2.08 -5.12
C VAL A 55 11.78 0.69 -5.06
N CYS A 56 10.79 0.42 -5.91
CA CYS A 56 10.01 -0.79 -5.87
C CYS A 56 10.08 -1.54 -7.21
N ASP A 57 10.62 -2.75 -7.18
CA ASP A 57 10.50 -3.73 -8.27
C ASP A 57 9.60 -4.90 -7.83
N PRO A 58 9.01 -5.66 -8.76
CA PRO A 58 8.10 -6.75 -8.41
C PRO A 58 8.71 -7.81 -7.49
N GLN A 59 10.01 -8.12 -7.63
CA GLN A 59 10.68 -9.12 -6.79
C GLN A 59 10.83 -8.62 -5.35
N TYR A 60 11.26 -7.38 -5.17
CA TYR A 60 11.36 -6.75 -3.86
C TYR A 60 10.00 -6.58 -3.20
N PHE A 61 9.01 -6.13 -3.98
CA PHE A 61 7.64 -6.01 -3.50
C PHE A 61 7.17 -7.34 -2.94
N GLN A 62 7.29 -8.42 -3.71
CA GLN A 62 6.89 -9.77 -3.29
C GLN A 62 7.67 -10.30 -2.08
N ALA A 63 8.98 -10.06 -2.03
CA ALA A 63 9.82 -10.62 -0.97
C ALA A 63 9.77 -9.85 0.35
N ARG A 64 9.46 -8.54 0.32
CA ARG A 64 9.63 -7.64 1.48
C ARG A 64 8.39 -6.84 1.82
N ILE A 65 7.58 -6.46 0.85
CA ILE A 65 6.42 -5.58 1.08
C ILE A 65 5.14 -6.39 1.13
N TRP A 66 4.86 -7.21 0.13
CA TRP A 66 3.64 -8.01 0.02
C TRP A 66 3.32 -8.85 1.27
N PRO A 67 4.25 -9.61 1.87
CA PRO A 67 3.94 -10.42 3.06
C PRO A 67 3.50 -9.56 4.25
N ARG A 68 3.95 -8.31 4.27
CA ARG A 68 3.57 -7.32 5.27
C ARG A 68 2.17 -6.79 4.96
N ILE A 69 1.92 -6.23 3.79
CA ILE A 69 0.63 -5.59 3.49
C ILE A 69 -0.53 -6.57 3.25
N ARG A 70 -0.25 -7.81 2.84
CA ARG A 70 -1.26 -8.82 2.47
C ARG A 70 -2.35 -9.02 3.52
N PRO A 71 -2.06 -9.12 4.84
CA PRO A 71 -3.07 -9.29 5.88
C PRO A 71 -4.10 -8.15 5.93
N LEU A 72 -3.77 -6.93 5.48
CA LEU A 72 -4.70 -5.79 5.43
C LEU A 72 -5.89 -6.10 4.53
N PHE A 73 -5.66 -6.74 3.39
CA PHE A 73 -6.72 -7.14 2.46
C PHE A 73 -7.62 -8.22 3.05
N SER A 74 -7.19 -8.96 4.06
CA SER A 74 -7.99 -9.96 4.77
C SER A 74 -8.44 -9.52 6.16
N ALA A 75 -8.20 -8.27 6.56
CA ALA A 75 -8.54 -7.78 7.88
C ALA A 75 -10.06 -7.82 8.12
N LYS A 76 -10.46 -8.21 9.32
CA LYS A 76 -11.88 -8.23 9.73
C LYS A 76 -12.44 -6.82 9.92
N GLU A 77 -11.61 -5.94 10.45
CA GLU A 77 -11.94 -4.53 10.70
C GLU A 77 -10.94 -3.67 9.98
N ILE A 78 -11.43 -2.81 9.08
CA ILE A 78 -10.66 -1.83 8.33
C ILE A 78 -11.55 -0.61 8.11
N SER A 79 -11.01 0.60 8.29
CA SER A 79 -11.79 1.81 8.07
C SER A 79 -12.11 1.99 6.59
N VAL A 80 -13.27 2.59 6.29
CA VAL A 80 -13.69 2.93 4.91
C VAL A 80 -12.61 3.75 4.20
N GLU A 81 -12.01 4.71 4.90
CA GLU A 81 -10.90 5.52 4.37
C GLU A 81 -9.72 4.67 3.88
N CYS A 82 -9.29 3.67 4.68
CA CYS A 82 -8.20 2.78 4.29
C CYS A 82 -8.59 1.93 3.08
N VAL A 83 -9.82 1.43 3.03
CA VAL A 83 -10.34 0.67 1.89
C VAL A 83 -10.33 1.51 0.61
N THR A 84 -10.84 2.75 0.67
CA THR A 84 -10.81 3.69 -0.45
C THR A 84 -9.38 3.95 -0.92
N ILE A 85 -8.43 4.15 0.00
CA ILE A 85 -7.02 4.34 -0.35
C ILE A 85 -6.45 3.09 -1.07
N LEU A 86 -6.78 1.89 -0.59
CA LEU A 86 -6.31 0.64 -1.20
C LEU A 86 -6.89 0.42 -2.61
N ILE A 87 -8.18 0.66 -2.80
CA ILE A 87 -8.87 0.52 -4.10
C ILE A 87 -8.31 1.52 -5.12
N ARG A 88 -8.14 2.80 -4.73
CA ARG A 88 -7.53 3.83 -5.59
C ARG A 88 -6.12 3.51 -6.06
N ASN A 89 -5.45 2.59 -5.38
CA ASN A 89 -4.08 2.18 -5.69
C ASN A 89 -4.00 0.70 -6.08
N LEU A 90 -5.13 0.08 -6.45
CA LEU A 90 -5.22 -1.35 -6.74
C LEU A 90 -4.26 -1.78 -7.86
N ASP A 91 -4.10 -0.94 -8.88
CA ASP A 91 -3.16 -1.16 -9.99
C ASP A 91 -1.73 -1.41 -9.53
N LEU A 92 -1.27 -0.72 -8.49
CA LEU A 92 0.06 -0.93 -7.94
C LEU A 92 0.22 -2.35 -7.43
N PHE A 93 -0.79 -2.87 -6.72
CA PHE A 93 -0.77 -4.22 -6.18
C PHE A 93 -0.90 -5.25 -7.30
N ILE A 94 -1.81 -5.05 -8.27
CA ILE A 94 -1.99 -5.98 -9.40
C ILE A 94 -0.69 -6.12 -10.20
N ASN A 95 -0.02 -5.01 -10.50
CA ASN A 95 1.20 -5.00 -11.31
C ASN A 95 2.44 -5.57 -10.59
N ASN A 96 2.43 -5.62 -9.25
CA ASN A 96 3.56 -6.08 -8.45
C ASN A 96 3.31 -7.41 -7.73
N THR A 97 2.09 -7.97 -7.83
CA THR A 97 1.74 -9.27 -7.22
C THR A 97 1.73 -10.40 -8.25
N THR A 98 1.72 -11.65 -7.78
CA THR A 98 1.57 -12.80 -8.67
C THR A 98 0.11 -12.95 -9.08
N ALA A 99 -0.15 -13.56 -10.24
CA ALA A 99 -1.54 -13.86 -10.66
C ALA A 99 -2.29 -14.69 -9.61
N LYS A 100 -1.58 -15.57 -8.89
CA LYS A 100 -2.14 -16.34 -7.79
C LYS A 100 -2.55 -15.44 -6.62
N ASP A 101 -1.67 -14.55 -6.16
CA ASP A 101 -2.00 -13.60 -5.08
C ASP A 101 -3.14 -12.65 -5.47
N ALA A 102 -3.16 -12.19 -6.72
CA ALA A 102 -4.24 -11.35 -7.22
C ALA A 102 -5.59 -12.08 -7.14
N SER A 103 -5.64 -13.34 -7.60
CA SER A 103 -6.84 -14.17 -7.54
C SER A 103 -7.25 -14.55 -6.11
N ASP A 104 -6.29 -14.90 -5.26
CA ASP A 104 -6.55 -15.44 -3.92
C ASP A 104 -6.83 -14.33 -2.88
N VAL A 105 -6.39 -13.09 -3.13
CA VAL A 105 -6.43 -12.00 -2.15
C VAL A 105 -7.10 -10.75 -2.68
N LEU A 106 -6.63 -10.20 -3.81
CA LEU A 106 -7.10 -8.90 -4.30
C LEU A 106 -8.54 -8.99 -4.83
N VAL A 107 -8.85 -10.02 -5.62
CA VAL A 107 -10.20 -10.22 -6.16
C VAL A 107 -11.24 -10.41 -5.03
N PRO A 108 -11.05 -11.31 -4.04
CA PRO A 108 -11.95 -11.42 -2.89
C PRO A 108 -12.08 -10.15 -2.04
N PHE A 109 -11.03 -9.32 -2.00
CA PHE A 109 -11.12 -8.03 -1.32
C PHE A 109 -12.03 -7.07 -2.06
N VAL A 110 -11.85 -6.90 -3.38
CA VAL A 110 -12.69 -6.00 -4.19
C VAL A 110 -14.16 -6.44 -4.16
N LEU A 111 -14.42 -7.75 -4.28
CA LEU A 111 -15.80 -8.27 -4.20
C LEU A 111 -16.47 -7.91 -2.87
N ARG A 112 -15.77 -8.10 -1.74
CA ARG A 112 -16.27 -7.67 -0.42
C ARG A 112 -16.51 -6.16 -0.35
N CYS A 113 -15.66 -5.36 -0.98
CA CYS A 113 -15.82 -3.91 -1.02
C CYS A 113 -17.11 -3.50 -1.76
N ILE A 114 -17.42 -4.16 -2.88
CA ILE A 114 -18.68 -3.94 -3.62
C ILE A 114 -19.89 -4.33 -2.77
N GLU A 115 -19.80 -5.45 -2.04
CA GLU A 115 -20.88 -5.95 -1.18
C GLU A 115 -21.21 -5.02 0.00
N LEU A 116 -20.25 -4.21 0.48
CA LEU A 116 -20.46 -3.27 1.58
C LEU A 116 -21.47 -2.16 1.23
N LYS A 117 -21.74 -1.92 -0.06
CA LYS A 117 -22.67 -0.88 -0.55
C LYS A 117 -22.38 0.53 0.00
N GLU A 118 -21.14 0.81 0.33
CA GLU A 118 -20.69 2.14 0.74
C GLU A 118 -20.51 3.01 -0.50
N ASP A 119 -21.24 4.13 -0.60
CA ASP A 119 -21.23 4.99 -1.79
C ASP A 119 -19.82 5.46 -2.17
N THR A 120 -18.99 5.75 -1.15
CA THR A 120 -17.60 6.20 -1.33
C THR A 120 -16.69 5.11 -1.92
N ILE A 121 -17.03 3.83 -1.69
CA ILE A 121 -16.27 2.69 -2.20
C ILE A 121 -16.74 2.34 -3.60
N ILE A 122 -18.06 2.35 -3.84
CA ILE A 122 -18.66 2.01 -5.15
C ILE A 122 -18.18 2.96 -6.26
N GLN A 123 -17.97 4.24 -5.96
CA GLN A 123 -17.51 5.22 -6.95
C GLN A 123 -16.05 5.00 -7.41
N GLU A 124 -15.29 4.15 -6.73
CA GLU A 124 -13.84 3.96 -6.94
C GLU A 124 -13.50 2.61 -7.58
N VAL A 125 -14.48 1.70 -7.69
CA VAL A 125 -14.35 0.36 -8.29
C VAL A 125 -14.92 0.37 -9.70
#